data_AF-A0A9E0XVE0-F1
#
_entry.id   AF-A0A9E0XVE0-F1
#
_cell.length_a   1.000
_cell.length_b   1.000
_cell.length_c   1.000
_cell.angle_alpha   90.00
_cell.angle_beta   90.00
_cell.angle_gamma   90.00
#
_symmetry.space_group_name_H-M   'P 1'
#
loop_
_entity.id
_entity.type
_entity.pdbx_description
1 polymer ?
#
loop_
_entity_poly.entity_id
_entity_poly.type
_entity_poly.pdbx_seq_one_letter_code
_entity_poly.pdbx_strand_id
1 'polypeptide(L)'
;RGDPEAMDEILVKHKPIASRIRHLIDALQPQGIVRRRGYEEGEELDLNAAVRAMIDIRRGVMPDPRINIRIARHVRDLSIVVLMDLSESTNEKVGFKKDEPGYAEAPSILDLTRESTGLLAWAIDSIGDNFAVHGFASDGRHDVQYYRFKDFAQPYDDEAKARMAGMKGGLSTRMGAALRHAGWHLTQQSAQKRLVLVITDGEPADIDERDPRPGHAGRLHLLSDPGPQRGPLCGPHLR
;
A
#
# COMPACT_ATOMS: atom_id res chain seq x y z
N ARG A 1 -22.90 7.46 9.63
CA ARG A 1 -22.52 8.35 8.51
C ARG A 1 -22.33 9.74 9.11
N GLY A 2 -21.29 10.45 8.72
CA GLY A 2 -20.97 11.81 9.15
C GLY A 2 -21.03 12.77 7.97
N ASP A 3 -20.56 14.00 8.17
CA ASP A 3 -20.51 15.04 7.15
C ASP A 3 -19.34 14.82 6.18
N PRO A 4 -19.59 14.72 4.86
CA PRO A 4 -18.51 14.62 3.87
C PRO A 4 -17.64 15.88 3.79
N GLU A 5 -18.18 17.07 4.09
CA GLU A 5 -17.40 18.33 4.05
C GLU A 5 -16.24 18.30 5.04
N ALA A 6 -16.40 17.64 6.19
CA ALA A 6 -15.33 17.44 7.15
C ALA A 6 -14.09 16.75 6.53
N MET A 7 -14.28 15.83 5.58
CA MET A 7 -13.15 15.19 4.87
C MET A 7 -12.46 16.16 3.90
N ASP A 8 -13.21 17.06 3.29
CA ASP A 8 -12.66 18.06 2.37
C ASP A 8 -11.91 19.17 3.12
N GLU A 9 -12.38 19.56 4.31
CA GLU A 9 -11.67 20.48 5.20
C GLU A 9 -10.30 19.95 5.63
N ILE A 10 -10.22 18.65 5.95
CA ILE A 10 -8.97 17.98 6.32
C ILE A 10 -7.95 18.07 5.17
N LEU A 11 -8.39 17.91 3.93
CA LEU A 11 -7.54 18.03 2.74
C LEU A 11 -7.00 19.45 2.57
N VAL A 12 -7.83 20.46 2.79
CA VAL A 12 -7.40 21.87 2.74
C VAL A 12 -6.37 22.15 3.82
N LYS A 13 -6.63 21.70 5.05
CA LYS A 13 -5.75 21.88 6.21
C LYS A 13 -4.38 21.21 6.03
N HIS A 14 -4.33 20.02 5.43
CA HIS A 14 -3.11 19.21 5.32
C HIS A 14 -2.56 19.06 3.89
N LYS A 15 -2.83 20.02 3.01
CA LYS A 15 -2.40 20.02 1.60
C LYS A 15 -0.92 19.64 1.36
N PRO A 16 0.07 20.11 2.15
CA PRO A 16 1.47 19.69 1.96
C PRO A 16 1.71 18.20 2.22
N ILE A 17 1.04 17.65 3.24
CA ILE A 17 1.13 16.23 3.60
C ILE A 17 0.47 15.38 2.53
N ALA A 18 -0.71 15.78 2.06
CA ALA A 18 -1.43 15.10 0.99
C ALA A 18 -0.58 15.03 -0.30
N SER A 19 0.10 16.13 -0.65
CA SER A 19 1.06 16.16 -1.76
C SER A 19 2.22 15.18 -1.54
N ARG A 20 2.80 15.12 -0.33
CA ARG A 20 3.88 14.18 -0.02
C ARG A 20 3.44 12.72 -0.12
N ILE A 21 2.27 12.37 0.43
CA ILE A 21 1.71 11.01 0.35
C ILE A 21 1.51 10.62 -1.12
N ARG A 22 0.97 11.53 -1.94
CA ARG A 22 0.82 11.30 -3.38
C ARG A 22 2.14 10.94 -4.05
N HIS A 23 3.21 11.71 -3.80
CA HIS A 23 4.53 11.41 -4.36
C HIS A 23 5.08 10.06 -3.88
N LEU A 24 4.84 9.68 -2.62
CA LEU A 24 5.26 8.38 -2.09
C LEU A 24 4.53 7.22 -2.78
N ILE A 25 3.21 7.32 -2.95
CA ILE A 25 2.42 6.29 -3.65
C ILE A 25 2.82 6.22 -5.11
N ASP A 26 3.05 7.37 -5.75
CA ASP A 26 3.52 7.43 -7.14
C ASP A 26 4.87 6.71 -7.33
N ALA A 27 5.77 6.84 -6.36
CA ALA A 27 7.06 6.15 -6.38
C ALA A 27 6.97 4.62 -6.17
N LEU A 28 5.86 4.07 -5.65
CA LEU A 28 5.72 2.62 -5.39
C LEU A 28 5.63 1.77 -6.68
N GLN A 29 5.30 2.38 -7.81
CA GLN A 29 5.43 1.76 -9.12
C GLN A 29 6.06 2.74 -10.12
N PRO A 30 7.28 2.46 -10.62
CA PRO A 30 7.83 3.24 -11.72
C PRO A 30 6.94 3.08 -12.95
N GLN A 31 6.39 4.18 -13.44
CA GLN A 31 5.77 4.24 -14.76
C GLN A 31 6.85 4.35 -15.83
N GLY A 32 6.59 3.75 -16.99
CA GLY A 32 7.28 4.10 -18.22
C GLY A 32 8.11 2.98 -18.84
N ILE A 33 9.01 3.39 -19.72
CA ILE A 33 9.73 2.51 -20.62
C ILE A 33 11.15 2.30 -20.07
N VAL A 34 11.44 1.08 -19.62
CA VAL A 34 12.79 0.68 -19.21
C VAL A 34 13.51 0.06 -20.40
N ARG A 35 14.51 0.77 -20.91
CA ARG A 35 15.42 0.30 -21.96
C ARG A 35 16.60 -0.42 -21.32
N ARG A 36 16.68 -1.74 -21.47
CA ARG A 36 17.81 -2.56 -21.01
C ARG A 36 18.68 -2.96 -22.20
N ARG A 37 19.97 -2.61 -22.12
CA ARG A 37 20.96 -2.84 -23.19
C ARG A 37 21.71 -4.15 -22.98
N GLY A 38 22.44 -4.61 -23.98
CA GLY A 38 23.30 -5.80 -23.86
C GLY A 38 22.53 -7.11 -24.01
N TYR A 39 21.52 -7.12 -24.89
CA TYR A 39 20.82 -8.35 -25.27
C TYR A 39 21.21 -8.76 -26.69
N GLU A 40 21.23 -10.06 -26.96
CA GLU A 40 21.44 -10.59 -28.31
C GLU A 40 20.22 -10.33 -29.21
N GLU A 41 19.03 -10.24 -28.61
CA GLU A 41 17.78 -9.92 -29.29
C GLU A 41 17.00 -8.85 -28.52
N GLY A 42 16.44 -7.87 -29.24
CA GLY A 42 15.66 -6.79 -28.68
C GLY A 42 14.91 -6.01 -29.77
N GLU A 43 14.04 -5.08 -29.36
CA GLU A 43 13.24 -4.29 -30.31
C GLU A 43 14.05 -3.17 -31.00
N GLU A 44 15.19 -2.78 -30.44
CA GLU A 44 16.03 -1.68 -30.95
C GLU A 44 17.52 -2.06 -30.92
N LEU A 45 18.31 -1.52 -31.84
CA LEU A 45 19.76 -1.71 -31.88
C LEU A 45 20.47 -0.69 -30.97
N ASP A 46 21.40 -1.14 -30.12
CA ASP A 46 22.36 -0.26 -29.46
C ASP A 46 23.47 0.08 -30.46
N LEU A 47 23.36 1.26 -31.06
CA LEU A 47 24.31 1.74 -32.06
C LEU A 47 25.76 1.71 -31.56
N ASN A 48 26.03 1.96 -30.28
CA ASN A 48 27.41 1.93 -29.77
C ASN A 48 27.95 0.50 -29.70
N ALA A 49 27.13 -0.45 -29.25
CA ALA A 49 27.50 -1.86 -29.21
C ALA A 49 27.67 -2.41 -30.63
N ALA A 50 26.76 -2.06 -31.55
CA ALA A 50 26.83 -2.45 -32.95
C ALA A 50 28.08 -1.90 -33.65
N VAL A 51 28.44 -0.63 -33.42
CA VAL A 51 29.67 -0.03 -33.96
C VAL A 51 30.91 -0.74 -33.44
N ARG A 52 30.97 -1.07 -32.14
CA ARG A 52 32.08 -1.83 -31.55
C ARG A 52 32.19 -3.24 -32.15
N ALA A 53 31.08 -3.96 -32.23
CA ALA A 53 31.03 -5.28 -32.86
C ALA A 53 31.52 -5.23 -34.32
N MET A 54 31.15 -4.18 -35.07
CA MET A 54 31.63 -3.99 -36.45
C MET A 54 33.14 -3.71 -36.53
N ILE A 55 33.70 -2.98 -35.55
CA ILE A 55 35.15 -2.77 -35.45
C ILE A 55 35.87 -4.10 -35.18
N ASP A 56 35.34 -4.91 -34.25
CA ASP A 56 35.94 -6.21 -33.90
C ASP A 56 35.91 -7.18 -35.07
N ILE A 57 34.79 -7.26 -35.80
CA ILE A 57 34.67 -8.05 -37.04
C ILE A 57 35.74 -7.63 -38.05
N ARG A 58 35.94 -6.32 -38.27
CA ARG A 58 36.96 -5.80 -39.20
C ARG A 58 38.39 -6.09 -38.73
N ARG A 59 38.59 -6.31 -37.44
CA ARG A 59 39.88 -6.72 -36.85
C ARG A 59 40.07 -8.23 -36.83
N GLY A 60 39.10 -9.02 -37.28
CA GLY A 60 39.13 -10.48 -37.20
C GLY A 60 38.95 -11.03 -35.78
N VAL A 61 38.44 -10.20 -34.85
CA VAL A 61 38.14 -10.59 -33.47
C VAL A 61 36.67 -11.00 -33.38
N MET A 62 36.36 -12.00 -32.57
CA MET A 62 34.98 -12.42 -32.33
C MET A 62 34.23 -11.31 -31.58
N PRO A 63 33.17 -10.71 -32.16
CA PRO A 63 32.43 -9.63 -31.52
C PRO A 63 31.50 -10.15 -30.43
N ASP A 64 31.12 -9.29 -29.48
CA ASP A 64 30.01 -9.56 -28.57
C ASP A 64 28.67 -9.48 -29.34
N PRO A 65 27.87 -10.55 -29.37
CA PRO A 65 26.59 -10.57 -30.09
C PRO A 65 25.51 -9.70 -29.43
N ARG A 66 25.73 -9.19 -28.22
CA ARG A 66 24.74 -8.44 -27.42
C ARG A 66 24.60 -6.98 -27.84
N ILE A 67 24.21 -6.76 -29.09
CA ILE A 67 24.10 -5.43 -29.71
C ILE A 67 22.70 -4.81 -29.64
N ASN A 68 21.73 -5.47 -29.00
CA ASN A 68 20.33 -5.03 -28.98
C ASN A 68 19.89 -4.50 -27.59
N ILE A 69 18.80 -3.75 -27.62
CA ILE A 69 18.11 -3.13 -26.47
C ILE A 69 16.71 -3.74 -26.36
N ARG A 70 16.36 -4.21 -25.17
CA ARG A 70 14.99 -4.61 -24.83
C ARG A 70 14.25 -3.48 -24.13
N ILE A 71 12.99 -3.30 -24.50
CA ILE A 71 12.10 -2.23 -24.08
C ILE A 71 11.01 -2.84 -23.21
N ALA A 72 11.21 -2.84 -21.89
CA ALA A 72 10.16 -3.26 -20.95
C ALA A 72 9.25 -2.06 -20.63
N ARG A 73 7.97 -2.17 -20.98
CA ARG A 73 6.96 -1.18 -20.57
C ARG A 73 6.41 -1.60 -19.20
N HIS A 74 6.64 -0.77 -18.19
CA HIS A 74 5.98 -0.91 -16.90
C HIS A 74 4.72 -0.06 -16.91
N VAL A 75 3.57 -0.74 -16.93
CA VAL A 75 2.26 -0.12 -16.72
C VAL A 75 1.97 -0.17 -15.22
N ARG A 76 1.45 0.94 -14.70
CA ARG A 76 0.95 0.99 -13.31
C ARG A 76 -0.23 0.06 -13.19
N ASP A 77 -0.11 -0.92 -12.31
CA ASP A 77 -1.11 -1.95 -12.07
C ASP A 77 -1.03 -2.38 -10.60
N LEU A 78 -1.70 -1.58 -9.77
CA LEU A 78 -1.67 -1.64 -8.31
C LEU A 78 -3.10 -1.66 -7.76
N SER A 79 -3.34 -2.53 -6.78
CA SER A 79 -4.57 -2.50 -5.96
C SER A 79 -4.22 -2.40 -4.49
N ILE A 80 -4.88 -1.47 -3.77
CA ILE A 80 -4.55 -1.14 -2.39
C ILE A 80 -5.76 -1.36 -1.47
N VAL A 81 -5.58 -2.04 -0.34
CA VAL A 81 -6.53 -1.98 0.77
C VAL A 81 -5.93 -1.13 1.87
N VAL A 82 -6.60 -0.05 2.23
CA VAL A 82 -6.31 0.71 3.45
C VAL A 82 -7.14 0.09 4.57
N LEU A 83 -6.47 -0.39 5.61
CA LEU A 83 -7.07 -1.08 6.76
C LEU A 83 -6.82 -0.28 8.03
N MET A 84 -7.87 0.28 8.62
CA MET A 84 -7.79 1.04 9.87
C MET A 84 -8.09 0.17 11.08
N ASP A 85 -7.30 0.33 12.13
CA ASP A 85 -7.66 -0.11 13.47
C ASP A 85 -8.65 0.87 14.09
N LEU A 86 -9.81 0.37 14.54
CA LEU A 86 -10.88 1.16 15.17
C LEU A 86 -11.02 0.80 16.66
N SER A 87 -9.92 0.38 17.28
CA SER A 87 -9.91 -0.17 18.63
C SER A 87 -10.17 0.86 19.74
N GLU A 88 -10.39 0.39 20.97
CA GLU A 88 -10.73 1.22 22.12
C GLU A 88 -9.60 2.20 22.50
N SER A 89 -8.33 1.82 22.31
CA SER A 89 -7.17 2.72 22.49
C SER A 89 -7.21 3.91 21.54
N THR A 90 -7.92 3.79 20.42
CA THR A 90 -8.07 4.86 19.42
C THR A 90 -8.94 6.02 19.93
N ASN A 91 -9.68 5.85 21.04
CA ASN A 91 -10.44 6.95 21.67
C ASN A 91 -9.60 7.84 22.61
N GLU A 92 -8.33 7.49 22.86
CA GLU A 92 -7.44 8.35 23.66
C GLU A 92 -7.13 9.67 22.92
N LYS A 93 -6.92 10.73 23.69
CA LYS A 93 -6.64 12.05 23.15
C LYS A 93 -5.15 12.32 23.11
N VAL A 94 -4.67 12.84 21.99
CA VAL A 94 -3.24 12.97 21.77
C VAL A 94 -2.66 14.13 22.56
N GLY A 95 -1.65 13.83 23.39
CA GLY A 95 -0.80 14.85 24.02
C GLY A 95 -1.36 15.50 25.28
N PHE A 96 -2.53 15.06 25.77
CA PHE A 96 -3.15 15.59 26.99
C PHE A 96 -3.58 14.46 27.94
N LYS A 97 -3.31 14.61 29.23
CA LYS A 97 -3.89 13.70 30.25
C LYS A 97 -5.35 14.08 30.52
N LYS A 98 -6.18 13.10 30.94
CA LYS A 98 -7.61 13.30 31.24
C LYS A 98 -7.90 14.47 32.19
N ASP A 99 -6.93 14.82 33.04
CA ASP A 99 -7.05 15.87 34.06
C ASP A 99 -6.42 17.22 33.65
N GLU A 100 -5.90 17.36 32.42
CA GLU A 100 -5.27 18.61 31.95
C GLU A 100 -6.28 19.54 31.25
N PRO A 101 -6.23 20.86 31.51
CA PRO A 101 -7.03 21.82 30.77
C PRO A 101 -6.62 21.80 29.29
N GLY A 102 -7.59 21.58 28.41
CA GLY A 102 -7.37 21.36 26.96
C GLY A 102 -7.65 19.92 26.51
N TYR A 103 -7.81 18.97 27.44
CA TYR A 103 -8.21 17.60 27.10
C TYR A 103 -9.52 17.55 26.30
N ALA A 104 -10.52 18.36 26.64
CA ALA A 104 -11.81 18.36 25.93
C ALA A 104 -11.69 18.77 24.44
N GLU A 105 -10.72 19.61 24.08
CA GLU A 105 -10.53 20.15 22.73
C GLU A 105 -9.48 19.38 21.91
N ALA A 106 -8.66 18.54 22.56
CA ALA A 106 -7.66 17.73 21.89
C ALA A 106 -8.30 16.67 20.97
N PRO A 107 -7.74 16.46 19.76
CA PRO A 107 -8.20 15.43 18.84
C PRO A 107 -7.91 14.04 19.41
N SER A 108 -8.83 13.12 19.20
CA SER A 108 -8.61 11.71 19.51
C SER A 108 -7.66 11.07 18.49
N ILE A 109 -7.03 9.96 18.87
CA ILE A 109 -6.28 9.10 17.95
C ILE A 109 -7.18 8.65 16.78
N LEU A 110 -8.49 8.51 17.02
CA LEU A 110 -9.47 8.12 16.00
C LEU A 110 -9.71 9.26 15.03
N ASP A 111 -9.77 10.49 15.51
CA ASP A 111 -9.83 11.68 14.65
C ASP A 111 -8.58 11.72 13.77
N LEU A 112 -7.38 11.57 14.33
CA LEU A 112 -6.13 11.59 13.56
C LEU A 112 -6.00 10.43 12.56
N THR A 113 -6.44 9.23 12.94
CA THR A 113 -6.46 8.04 12.07
C THR A 113 -7.43 8.24 10.91
N ARG A 114 -8.61 8.82 11.18
CA ARG A 114 -9.60 9.16 10.17
C ARG A 114 -9.09 10.26 9.24
N GLU A 115 -8.49 11.31 9.79
CA GLU A 115 -7.84 12.39 9.02
C GLU A 115 -6.77 11.81 8.09
N SER A 116 -5.85 11.01 8.64
CA SER A 116 -4.76 10.38 7.89
C SER A 116 -5.28 9.45 6.80
N THR A 117 -6.33 8.68 7.08
CA THR A 117 -6.98 7.80 6.10
C THR A 117 -7.65 8.60 5.00
N GLY A 118 -8.34 9.69 5.33
CA GLY A 118 -8.96 10.58 4.33
C GLY A 118 -7.92 11.19 3.39
N LEU A 119 -6.80 11.66 3.93
CA LEU A 119 -5.68 12.18 3.14
C LEU A 119 -5.07 11.10 2.24
N LEU A 120 -4.89 9.89 2.76
CA LEU A 120 -4.35 8.76 2.01
C LEU A 120 -5.31 8.34 0.89
N ALA A 121 -6.60 8.17 1.20
CA ALA A 121 -7.63 7.80 0.24
C ALA A 121 -7.70 8.80 -0.91
N TRP A 122 -7.70 10.10 -0.60
CA TRP A 122 -7.64 11.15 -1.63
C TRP A 122 -6.38 11.09 -2.47
N ALA A 123 -5.22 10.82 -1.85
CA ALA A 123 -3.96 10.73 -2.58
C ALA A 123 -3.94 9.54 -3.54
N ILE A 124 -4.46 8.38 -3.12
CA ILE A 124 -4.60 7.17 -3.95
C ILE A 124 -5.58 7.44 -5.10
N ASP A 125 -6.75 8.01 -4.80
CA ASP A 125 -7.78 8.34 -5.79
C ASP A 125 -7.29 9.35 -6.83
N SER A 126 -6.60 10.41 -6.39
CA SER A 126 -6.01 11.43 -7.27
C SER A 126 -5.02 10.86 -8.28
N ILE A 127 -4.39 9.73 -7.97
CA ILE A 127 -3.45 9.06 -8.88
C ILE A 127 -4.18 8.07 -9.80
N GLY A 128 -5.38 7.63 -9.43
CA GLY A 128 -6.20 6.69 -10.20
C GLY A 128 -5.91 5.21 -9.90
N ASP A 129 -5.33 4.90 -8.75
CA ASP A 129 -5.14 3.50 -8.33
C ASP A 129 -6.45 2.90 -7.83
N ASN A 130 -6.64 1.60 -8.07
CA ASN A 130 -7.78 0.88 -7.56
C ASN A 130 -7.60 0.62 -6.05
N PHE A 131 -8.57 1.01 -5.22
CA PHE A 131 -8.43 0.86 -3.77
C PHE A 131 -9.73 0.63 -3.01
N ALA A 132 -9.59 0.06 -1.82
CA ALA A 132 -10.66 -0.09 -0.84
C ALA A 132 -10.23 0.49 0.52
N VAL A 133 -11.20 0.97 1.30
CA VAL A 133 -10.99 1.49 2.66
C VAL A 133 -11.85 0.68 3.61
N HIS A 134 -11.20 -0.13 4.43
CA HIS A 134 -11.81 -1.00 5.40
C HIS A 134 -11.33 -0.66 6.81
N GLY A 135 -12.09 -1.04 7.82
CA GLY A 135 -11.68 -0.97 9.21
C GLY A 135 -12.02 -2.25 9.94
N PHE A 136 -11.41 -2.44 11.09
CA PHE A 136 -11.70 -3.59 11.94
C PHE A 136 -11.71 -3.17 13.40
N ALA A 137 -12.52 -3.88 14.17
CA ALA A 137 -12.50 -3.85 15.63
C ALA A 137 -12.93 -5.23 16.16
N SER A 138 -12.65 -5.56 17.41
CA SER A 138 -13.01 -6.88 17.95
C SER A 138 -13.51 -6.86 19.39
N ASP A 139 -14.69 -7.43 19.65
CA ASP A 139 -15.21 -7.61 21.00
C ASP A 139 -14.75 -8.96 21.58
N GLY A 140 -13.80 -8.90 22.51
CA GLY A 140 -13.34 -10.07 23.25
C GLY A 140 -12.79 -11.21 22.38
N ARG A 141 -13.01 -12.46 22.83
CA ARG A 141 -12.30 -13.64 22.29
C ARG A 141 -12.89 -14.25 21.01
N HIS A 142 -14.02 -13.75 20.50
CA HIS A 142 -14.70 -14.41 19.38
C HIS A 142 -15.38 -13.49 18.36
N ASP A 143 -15.46 -12.18 18.57
CA ASP A 143 -16.18 -11.29 17.64
C ASP A 143 -15.21 -10.30 16.96
N VAL A 144 -14.85 -10.56 15.70
CA VAL A 144 -14.08 -9.60 14.88
C VAL A 144 -15.07 -8.94 13.92
N GLN A 145 -15.29 -7.65 14.11
CA GLN A 145 -16.16 -6.84 13.28
C GLN A 145 -15.32 -6.22 12.16
N TYR A 146 -15.76 -6.44 10.92
CA TYR A 146 -15.10 -5.93 9.72
C TYR A 146 -16.00 -4.91 9.02
N TYR A 147 -15.48 -3.71 8.85
CA TYR A 147 -16.19 -2.56 8.30
C TYR A 147 -15.67 -2.23 6.92
N ARG A 148 -16.57 -2.07 5.95
CA ARG A 148 -16.25 -1.70 4.56
C ARG A 148 -16.77 -0.30 4.29
N PHE A 149 -15.89 0.70 4.40
CA PHE A 149 -16.24 2.09 4.16
C PHE A 149 -16.26 2.43 2.66
N LYS A 150 -15.34 1.82 1.89
CA LYS A 150 -15.29 1.90 0.44
C LYS A 150 -14.75 0.58 -0.12
N ASP A 151 -15.41 0.05 -1.15
CA ASP A 151 -14.92 -1.10 -1.91
C ASP A 151 -14.16 -0.70 -3.18
N PHE A 152 -13.44 -1.66 -3.77
CA PHE A 152 -12.72 -1.47 -5.04
C PHE A 152 -13.63 -1.00 -6.18
N ALA A 153 -14.83 -1.58 -6.30
CA ALA A 153 -15.78 -1.22 -7.36
C ALA A 153 -16.51 0.11 -7.11
N GLN A 154 -16.36 0.71 -5.92
CA GLN A 154 -17.02 1.96 -5.56
C GLN A 154 -16.10 3.15 -5.86
N PRO A 155 -16.61 4.23 -6.47
CA PRO A 155 -15.85 5.47 -6.61
C PRO A 155 -15.59 6.11 -5.23
N TYR A 156 -14.60 7.00 -5.16
CA TYR A 156 -14.36 7.82 -3.98
C TYR A 156 -15.24 9.08 -4.03
N ASP A 157 -16.51 8.93 -3.67
CA ASP A 157 -17.53 9.98 -3.71
C ASP A 157 -17.94 10.44 -2.30
N ASP A 158 -18.90 11.37 -2.23
CA ASP A 158 -19.39 11.91 -0.97
C ASP A 158 -20.05 10.84 -0.08
N GLU A 159 -20.56 9.74 -0.65
CA GLU A 159 -21.05 8.61 0.15
C GLU A 159 -19.90 7.84 0.82
N ALA A 160 -18.80 7.61 0.11
CA ALA A 160 -17.58 7.05 0.69
C ALA A 160 -17.03 7.99 1.78
N LYS A 161 -16.93 9.30 1.51
CA LYS A 161 -16.50 10.31 2.49
C LYS A 161 -17.41 10.35 3.72
N ALA A 162 -18.73 10.33 3.55
CA ALA A 162 -19.69 10.34 4.66
C ALA A 162 -19.64 9.07 5.51
N ARG A 163 -19.39 7.90 4.88
CA ARG A 163 -19.14 6.64 5.62
C ARG A 163 -17.87 6.74 6.45
N MET A 164 -16.82 7.33 5.89
CA MET A 164 -15.56 7.54 6.60
C MET A 164 -15.65 8.60 7.71
N ALA A 165 -16.34 9.72 7.48
CA ALA A 165 -16.54 10.76 8.48
C ALA A 165 -17.33 10.26 9.70
N GLY A 166 -18.25 9.31 9.47
CA GLY A 166 -19.05 8.69 10.52
C GLY A 166 -18.43 7.48 11.20
N MET A 167 -17.12 7.25 11.05
CA MET A 167 -16.40 6.19 11.77
C MET A 167 -16.54 6.39 13.28
N LYS A 168 -16.83 5.30 13.98
CA LYS A 168 -16.84 5.26 15.44
C LYS A 168 -15.93 4.13 15.89
N GLY A 169 -15.02 4.44 16.82
CA GLY A 169 -14.16 3.46 17.46
C GLY A 169 -14.94 2.70 18.53
N GLY A 170 -14.59 1.44 18.71
CA GLY A 170 -15.11 0.62 19.78
C GLY A 170 -14.56 -0.79 19.64
N LEU A 171 -14.11 -1.37 20.76
CA LEU A 171 -13.67 -2.75 20.95
C LEU A 171 -12.15 -3.00 20.73
N SER A 172 -11.61 -4.18 21.08
CA SER A 172 -10.19 -4.57 21.10
C SER A 172 -9.60 -4.92 19.70
N THR A 173 -8.30 -5.20 19.59
CA THR A 173 -7.59 -5.43 18.31
C THR A 173 -7.38 -6.92 18.01
N ARG A 174 -7.82 -7.39 16.83
CA ARG A 174 -7.47 -8.72 16.26
C ARG A 174 -7.01 -8.61 14.80
N MET A 175 -5.81 -8.07 14.63
CA MET A 175 -5.23 -7.72 13.33
C MET A 175 -5.12 -8.90 12.36
N GLY A 176 -4.79 -10.11 12.84
CA GLY A 176 -4.59 -11.28 11.99
C GLY A 176 -5.84 -11.72 11.21
N ALA A 177 -7.03 -11.63 11.83
CA ALA A 177 -8.29 -11.92 11.13
C ALA A 177 -8.62 -10.84 10.10
N ALA A 178 -8.43 -9.57 10.45
CA ALA A 178 -8.66 -8.45 9.55
C ALA A 178 -7.72 -8.48 8.32
N LEU A 179 -6.45 -8.83 8.51
CA LEU A 179 -5.48 -9.02 7.44
C LEU A 179 -5.86 -10.18 6.50
N ARG A 180 -6.34 -11.31 7.03
CA ARG A 180 -6.84 -12.42 6.19
C ARG A 180 -8.04 -11.99 5.35
N HIS A 181 -8.98 -11.24 5.93
CA HIS A 181 -10.12 -10.69 5.20
C HIS A 181 -9.68 -9.69 4.12
N ALA A 182 -8.79 -8.74 4.45
CA ALA A 182 -8.24 -7.80 3.48
C ALA A 182 -7.48 -8.51 2.35
N GLY A 183 -6.69 -9.52 2.69
CA GLY A 183 -5.97 -10.37 1.75
C GLY A 183 -6.92 -11.08 0.79
N TRP A 184 -8.01 -11.67 1.28
CA TRP A 184 -9.04 -12.30 0.45
C TRP A 184 -9.68 -11.33 -0.55
N HIS A 185 -9.91 -10.07 -0.17
CA HIS A 185 -10.41 -9.05 -1.10
C HIS A 185 -9.37 -8.65 -2.15
N LEU A 186 -8.08 -8.59 -1.77
CA LEU A 186 -6.98 -8.32 -2.70
C LEU A 186 -6.74 -9.45 -3.69
N THR A 187 -6.89 -10.71 -3.28
CA THR A 187 -6.65 -11.84 -4.20
C THR A 187 -7.64 -11.88 -5.37
N GLN A 188 -8.81 -11.27 -5.20
CA GLN A 188 -9.82 -11.08 -6.24
C GLN A 188 -9.50 -9.97 -7.23
N GLN A 189 -8.53 -9.09 -6.94
CA GLN A 189 -8.14 -8.01 -7.85
C GLN A 189 -7.18 -8.54 -8.92
N SER A 190 -7.35 -8.13 -10.17
CA SER A 190 -6.49 -8.54 -11.29
C SER A 190 -5.10 -7.88 -11.28
N ALA A 191 -4.88 -6.91 -10.39
CA ALA A 191 -3.65 -6.12 -10.38
C ALA A 191 -2.41 -6.98 -10.09
N GLN A 192 -1.34 -6.72 -10.86
CA GLN A 192 -0.03 -7.37 -10.70
C GLN A 192 0.56 -7.12 -9.31
N LYS A 193 0.40 -5.91 -8.77
CA LYS A 193 0.81 -5.59 -7.40
C LYS A 193 -0.42 -5.37 -6.52
N ARG A 194 -0.37 -5.96 -5.33
CA ARG A 194 -1.43 -5.89 -4.32
C ARG A 194 -0.81 -5.45 -3.01
N LEU A 195 -1.38 -4.45 -2.35
CA LEU A 195 -0.81 -3.85 -1.15
C LEU A 195 -1.89 -3.72 -0.07
N VAL A 196 -1.55 -4.12 1.15
CA VAL A 196 -2.33 -3.75 2.35
C VAL A 196 -1.56 -2.65 3.08
N LEU A 197 -2.22 -1.52 3.32
CA LEU A 197 -1.73 -0.43 4.15
C LEU A 197 -2.51 -0.46 5.47
N VAL A 198 -1.85 -0.84 6.56
CA VAL A 198 -2.48 -0.86 7.89
C VAL A 198 -2.19 0.47 8.59
N ILE A 199 -3.23 1.10 9.11
CA ILE A 199 -3.15 2.31 9.94
C ILE A 199 -3.56 1.93 11.35
N THR A 200 -2.62 2.03 12.28
CA THR A 200 -2.76 1.70 13.70
C THR A 200 -2.07 2.79 14.53
N ASP A 201 -2.54 2.97 15.76
CA ASP A 201 -2.04 3.92 16.76
C ASP A 201 -0.68 3.55 17.37
N GLY A 202 -0.18 2.34 17.08
CA GLY A 202 1.20 1.97 17.33
C GLY A 202 1.43 1.12 18.58
N GLU A 203 0.42 0.49 19.16
CA GLU A 203 0.65 -0.66 20.05
C GLU A 203 0.75 -1.96 19.24
N PRO A 204 1.95 -2.55 19.09
CA PRO A 204 2.11 -3.85 18.44
C PRO A 204 1.73 -4.95 19.42
N ALA A 205 0.44 -5.08 19.74
CA ALA A 205 -0.06 -6.24 20.45
C ALA A 205 -0.32 -7.38 19.43
N ASP A 206 0.21 -8.57 19.72
CA ASP A 206 0.25 -9.81 18.92
C ASP A 206 1.31 -9.91 17.81
N ILE A 207 2.56 -9.61 18.14
CA ILE A 207 3.66 -10.50 17.71
C ILE A 207 3.82 -11.54 18.83
N ASP A 208 3.42 -12.78 18.56
CA ASP A 208 3.79 -13.92 19.40
C ASP A 208 5.31 -13.88 19.68
N GLU A 209 5.66 -14.05 20.94
CA GLU A 209 7.00 -13.96 21.49
C GLU A 209 8.07 -14.66 20.63
N ARG A 210 9.15 -13.91 20.34
CA ARG A 210 10.51 -14.26 20.77
C ARG A 210 11.38 -12.99 20.86
N ASP A 211 11.58 -12.58 22.11
CA ASP A 211 12.42 -11.47 22.65
C ASP A 211 13.95 -11.64 22.36
N PRO A 212 14.90 -10.72 22.69
CA PRO A 212 14.86 -9.26 22.95
C PRO A 212 15.85 -8.44 22.08
N ARG A 213 15.56 -7.14 21.91
CA ARG A 213 16.48 -5.99 22.18
C ARG A 213 15.83 -4.65 21.80
N PRO A 214 15.95 -3.60 22.65
CA PRO A 214 15.23 -2.35 22.45
C PRO A 214 15.99 -1.35 21.58
N GLY A 215 15.29 -0.67 20.67
CA GLY A 215 15.82 0.44 19.89
C GLY A 215 14.77 1.09 19.00
N HIS A 216 14.24 2.22 19.46
CA HIS A 216 13.60 3.34 18.72
C HIS A 216 13.30 3.13 17.22
N ALA A 217 12.02 3.16 16.83
CA ALA A 217 11.48 3.83 15.63
C ALA A 217 10.01 3.46 15.40
N GLY A 218 9.13 4.46 15.26
CA GLY A 218 7.81 4.26 14.64
C GLY A 218 8.00 3.71 13.23
N ARG A 219 7.44 2.53 12.96
CA ARG A 219 7.70 1.74 11.75
C ARG A 219 6.39 1.47 11.00
N LEU A 220 6.27 2.07 9.82
CA LEU A 220 5.33 1.66 8.78
C LEU A 220 5.75 0.27 8.28
N HIS A 221 4.99 -0.77 8.61
CA HIS A 221 5.24 -2.12 8.10
C HIS A 221 4.57 -2.29 6.73
N LEU A 222 5.35 -2.14 5.65
CA LEU A 222 4.98 -2.67 4.33
C LEU A 222 5.13 -4.19 4.38
N LEU A 223 4.03 -4.92 4.49
CA LEU A 223 3.99 -6.35 4.20
C LEU A 223 3.75 -6.54 2.69
N SER A 224 4.83 -6.74 1.95
CA SER A 224 4.80 -7.20 0.56
C SER A 224 4.83 -8.72 0.50
N ASP A 225 3.86 -9.32 -0.17
CA ASP A 225 3.70 -10.78 -0.33
C ASP A 225 4.88 -11.38 -1.15
N PRO A 226 5.36 -12.60 -0.83
CA PRO A 226 6.38 -13.29 -1.60
C PRO A 226 5.77 -13.87 -2.88
N GLY A 227 6.33 -13.50 -4.03
CA GLY A 227 5.86 -14.02 -5.31
C GLY A 227 5.91 -15.55 -5.40
N PRO A 228 5.14 -16.15 -6.32
CA PRO A 228 5.07 -17.59 -6.48
C PRO A 228 6.43 -18.14 -6.92
N GLN A 229 7.07 -18.94 -6.06
CA GLN A 229 8.21 -19.76 -6.46
C GLN A 229 7.71 -20.84 -7.42
N ARG A 230 8.04 -20.68 -8.70
CA ARG A 230 7.87 -21.75 -9.70
C ARG A 230 8.90 -22.85 -9.41
N GLY A 231 8.45 -23.95 -8.81
CA GLY A 231 9.21 -25.20 -8.75
C GLY A 231 9.35 -25.85 -10.14
N PRO A 232 10.39 -26.67 -10.37
CA PRO A 232 10.64 -27.26 -11.67
C PRO A 232 9.62 -28.35 -12.03
N LEU A 233 9.21 -28.36 -13.30
CA LEU A 233 8.37 -29.36 -13.92
C LEU A 233 9.12 -30.70 -14.01
N CYS A 234 8.65 -31.73 -13.30
CA CYS A 234 8.99 -33.12 -13.59
C CYS A 234 7.98 -33.69 -14.59
N GLY A 235 8.48 -34.13 -15.75
CA GLY A 235 7.69 -34.74 -16.82
C GLY A 235 7.24 -36.18 -16.52
N PRO A 236 6.33 -36.73 -17.34
CA PRO A 236 5.77 -38.06 -17.14
C PRO A 236 6.69 -39.15 -17.69
N HIS A 237 7.00 -40.16 -16.88
CA HIS A 237 7.51 -41.44 -17.36
C HIS A 237 6.36 -42.44 -17.49
N LEU A 238 6.19 -42.94 -18.70
CA LEU A 238 5.42 -44.13 -19.05
C LEU A 238 5.87 -45.34 -18.22
N ARG A 239 4.91 -46.12 -17.73
CA ARG A 239 4.77 -47.55 -18.05
C ARG A 239 3.30 -47.92 -18.09
#